data_AF-A0A915DFI3-F1
#
_entry.id   AF-A0A915DFI3-F1
#
_cell.length_a   1.000
_cell.length_b   1.000
_cell.length_c   1.000
_cell.angle_alpha   90.00
_cell.angle_beta   90.00
_cell.angle_gamma   90.00
#
_symmetry.space_group_name_H-M   'P 1'
#
loop_
_entity.id
_entity.type
_entity.pdbx_description
1 polymer ?
#
loop_
_entity_poly.entity_id
_entity_poly.type
_entity_poly.pdbx_seq_one_letter_code
_entity_poly.pdbx_strand_id
1 'polypeptide(L)'
;MSTKDLVKKFHSLAPTSPVNSISSSFSKADSTCDSNNDANEHFSKRSSTDNSAKGKKSKKHKEKRRPKLSSVDGKVVDSLSLSYFFKDQTKEKCSYDAISPASSVFIHGYGTIPVIKGDFQIMPEKVQAFVAEKVAMMQPAAVFICDGSLFEFNALTEEMEHSYQLKRLTGSGSSVFLALSDPDDTKHIGKCMVITTKKRATTESSGKAERKLTNWMSAYRFRLSLASRFPGCMRGRVMFIVPFSMGPIGSYNSMNGIQLTDSPYIAAQMHLITRVSAAVWDAIGNSEFIKCLHSVGLPKPCTSKLVHNWSCNIEKTFVGHWMELREIWSFGSNVVENALLAKECLSLRMASSIGRDEGWLAEHMAIISITNPDGKEFFVGVASPPGVGKTTFATMKPSLTGWRVQLLGDDVAWLKFDETDGKMYAMNPENGVFGLAVGVNKQHNPDLLEMLNKDAIFTNVAETSDGRAWWQRIELGLLTKPILDLHLRKDVSSGEGNVIASSGARFAARFKQYSNLHKQWDDPKGVPLSAILFCSRRSDGVLLHFGR
;
A
#
# COMPACT_ATOMS: atom_id res chain seq x y z
N MET A 1 26.44 -0.56 30.85
CA MET A 1 25.67 0.71 30.96
C MET A 1 24.27 0.34 31.40
N SER A 2 23.80 0.92 32.51
CA SER A 2 22.48 0.60 33.05
C SER A 2 21.39 1.31 32.23
N THR A 3 20.17 0.79 32.24
CA THR A 3 19.00 1.37 31.55
C THR A 3 18.73 2.82 31.97
N LYS A 4 19.14 3.20 33.18
CA LYS A 4 19.06 4.59 33.68
C LYS A 4 20.03 5.55 32.98
N ASP A 5 21.15 5.05 32.47
CA ASP A 5 22.17 5.85 31.77
C ASP A 5 21.76 6.18 30.32
N LEU A 6 20.91 5.34 29.71
CA LEU A 6 20.36 5.54 28.37
C LEU A 6 19.25 6.61 28.35
N VAL A 7 18.37 6.60 29.36
CA VAL A 7 17.29 7.59 29.50
C VAL A 7 17.83 9.01 29.74
N LYS A 8 18.89 9.15 30.56
CA LYS A 8 19.56 10.44 30.78
C LYS A 8 20.22 11.01 29.52
N LYS A 9 20.78 10.14 28.66
CA LYS A 9 21.43 10.56 27.41
C LYS A 9 20.42 10.99 26.33
N PHE A 10 19.19 10.47 26.40
CA PHE A 10 18.09 10.84 25.50
C PHE A 10 17.52 12.22 25.85
N HIS A 11 17.36 12.54 27.14
CA HIS A 11 16.90 13.86 27.57
C HIS A 11 17.90 14.99 27.31
N SER A 12 19.21 14.71 27.24
CA SER A 12 20.23 15.71 26.92
C SER A 12 20.32 16.10 25.44
N LEU A 13 19.57 15.44 24.55
CA LEU A 13 19.61 15.67 23.10
C LEU A 13 18.37 16.40 22.56
N ALA A 14 17.40 16.73 23.42
CA ALA A 14 16.23 17.52 23.04
C ALA A 14 16.55 19.03 23.10
N PRO A 15 16.37 19.81 22.02
CA PRO A 15 16.52 21.25 22.09
C PRO A 15 15.39 21.85 22.94
N THR A 16 15.76 22.46 24.05
CA THR A 16 14.84 23.22 24.91
C THR A 16 14.58 24.60 24.30
N SER A 17 13.33 24.92 24.04
CA SER A 17 12.87 26.32 23.96
C SER A 17 11.51 26.45 24.65
N PRO A 18 11.33 27.42 25.56
CA PRO A 18 10.15 27.53 26.38
C PRO A 18 9.00 28.22 25.64
N VAL A 19 7.79 27.74 25.91
CA VAL A 19 6.52 28.36 25.54
C VAL A 19 6.37 29.66 26.34
N ASN A 20 6.17 30.79 25.65
CA ASN A 20 5.58 31.99 26.21
C ASN A 20 4.55 32.57 25.23
N SER A 21 3.37 32.81 25.77
CA SER A 21 2.28 33.62 25.20
C SER A 21 2.72 35.05 24.89
N ILE A 22 2.20 35.65 23.80
CA ILE A 22 1.61 37.01 23.75
C ILE A 22 1.13 37.35 22.33
N SER A 23 0.07 38.15 22.32
CA SER A 23 -0.79 38.72 21.28
C SER A 23 -0.16 39.60 20.19
N SER A 24 -0.83 39.60 19.03
CA SER A 24 -1.06 40.69 18.04
C SER A 24 -0.02 41.81 17.85
N SER A 25 0.50 41.96 16.62
CA SER A 25 0.47 43.19 15.80
C SER A 25 1.31 43.06 14.51
N PHE A 26 1.14 44.03 13.62
CA PHE A 26 1.26 44.04 12.16
C PHE A 26 2.68 44.25 11.54
N SER A 27 2.80 43.77 10.29
CA SER A 27 3.39 44.43 9.09
C SER A 27 4.90 44.39 8.74
N LYS A 28 5.10 44.05 7.45
CA LYS A 28 6.05 44.53 6.40
C LYS A 28 7.51 44.01 6.32
N ALA A 29 7.86 43.70 5.05
CA ALA A 29 9.18 43.74 4.37
C ALA A 29 10.20 42.62 4.76
N ASP A 30 11.04 42.04 3.88
CA ASP A 30 11.43 42.36 2.51
C ASP A 30 12.02 41.13 1.79
N SER A 31 12.07 41.25 0.47
CA SER A 31 12.72 40.39 -0.53
C SER A 31 14.26 40.44 -0.49
N THR A 32 14.93 39.32 -0.75
CA THR A 32 16.16 39.29 -1.56
C THR A 32 16.41 37.91 -2.17
N CYS A 33 16.52 37.89 -3.50
CA CYS A 33 17.15 36.85 -4.29
C CYS A 33 18.66 36.92 -4.12
N ASP A 34 19.36 35.79 -4.15
CA ASP A 34 20.79 35.75 -4.48
C ASP A 34 21.06 34.69 -5.54
N SER A 35 21.47 35.18 -6.69
CA SER A 35 22.18 34.50 -7.76
C SER A 35 23.65 34.34 -7.40
N ASN A 36 24.28 33.20 -7.73
CA ASN A 36 25.70 33.18 -8.04
C ASN A 36 26.01 32.06 -9.05
N ASN A 37 26.53 32.50 -10.20
CA ASN A 37 27.28 31.77 -11.20
C ASN A 37 28.78 31.80 -10.83
N ASP A 38 29.58 31.11 -11.65
CA ASP A 38 31.05 31.03 -11.70
C ASP A 38 31.62 29.75 -11.07
N ALA A 39 32.57 29.02 -11.66
CA ALA A 39 33.23 29.09 -12.96
C ALA A 39 33.90 27.72 -13.27
N ASN A 40 34.14 27.47 -14.55
CA ASN A 40 35.08 26.47 -15.06
C ASN A 40 36.52 26.82 -14.67
N GLU A 41 37.38 25.82 -14.42
CA GLU A 41 38.61 25.62 -15.22
C GLU A 41 39.43 24.37 -14.83
N HIS A 42 39.91 23.71 -15.89
CA HIS A 42 41.16 22.96 -16.06
C HIS A 42 41.65 21.90 -15.06
N PHE A 43 41.88 20.67 -15.56
CA PHE A 43 43.24 20.12 -15.62
C PHE A 43 43.38 19.04 -16.72
N SER A 44 44.52 19.07 -17.41
CA SER A 44 44.86 18.29 -18.61
C SER A 44 45.90 17.19 -18.33
N LYS A 45 45.78 16.08 -19.08
CA LYS A 45 46.82 15.24 -19.71
C LYS A 45 47.90 14.51 -18.87
N ARG A 46 48.01 13.19 -19.13
CA ARG A 46 49.21 12.36 -19.47
C ARG A 46 48.72 10.91 -19.74
N SER A 47 48.74 10.35 -20.97
CA SER A 47 49.83 9.60 -21.67
C SER A 47 50.49 8.52 -20.78
N SER A 48 50.68 7.24 -21.15
CA SER A 48 51.09 6.62 -22.43
C SER A 48 51.09 5.07 -22.35
N THR A 49 51.11 4.41 -23.53
CA THR A 49 51.80 3.12 -23.93
C THR A 49 51.31 1.79 -23.31
N ASP A 50 51.23 0.62 -23.98
CA ASP A 50 51.39 0.19 -25.38
C ASP A 50 50.94 -1.30 -25.51
N ASN A 51 50.83 -1.77 -26.77
CA ASN A 51 51.02 -3.14 -27.29
C ASN A 51 49.91 -4.23 -27.41
N SER A 52 49.63 -4.53 -28.69
CA SER A 52 49.66 -5.85 -29.37
C SER A 52 48.35 -6.62 -29.71
N ALA A 53 47.91 -6.40 -30.96
CA ALA A 53 47.62 -7.36 -32.04
C ALA A 53 46.82 -8.68 -31.81
N LYS A 54 45.68 -8.82 -32.50
CA LYS A 54 45.45 -9.72 -33.68
C LYS A 54 43.95 -9.86 -34.01
N GLY A 55 43.61 -9.92 -35.30
CA GLY A 55 42.52 -10.82 -35.79
C GLY A 55 41.27 -10.20 -36.40
N LYS A 56 41.33 -9.96 -37.71
CA LYS A 56 40.24 -9.79 -38.72
C LYS A 56 38.85 -10.38 -38.36
N LYS A 57 37.78 -9.64 -38.65
CA LYS A 57 36.75 -9.99 -39.66
C LYS A 57 35.71 -8.87 -39.87
N SER A 58 35.21 -8.85 -41.10
CA SER A 58 34.44 -7.82 -41.79
C SER A 58 32.94 -7.83 -41.51
N LYS A 59 32.28 -6.65 -41.58
CA LYS A 59 31.15 -6.33 -42.48
C LYS A 59 30.38 -5.04 -42.09
N LYS A 60 30.31 -4.12 -43.06
CA LYS A 60 29.23 -3.16 -43.38
C LYS A 60 28.77 -2.17 -42.29
N HIS A 61 29.38 -0.97 -42.30
CA HIS A 61 28.73 0.26 -41.84
C HIS A 61 27.70 0.74 -42.88
N LYS A 62 26.43 0.87 -42.47
CA LYS A 62 25.45 1.75 -43.13
C LYS A 62 25.43 3.07 -42.36
N GLU A 63 25.71 4.13 -43.11
CA GLU A 63 25.66 5.54 -42.73
C GLU A 63 24.27 5.92 -42.21
N LYS A 64 24.17 6.38 -40.95
CA LYS A 64 22.95 7.01 -40.42
C LYS A 64 22.93 8.47 -40.85
N ARG A 65 22.09 8.81 -41.84
CA ARG A 65 21.67 10.20 -42.08
C ARG A 65 20.80 10.67 -40.90
N ARG A 66 21.24 11.73 -40.21
CA ARG A 66 20.43 12.50 -39.25
C ARG A 66 19.34 13.27 -40.02
N PRO A 67 18.05 13.20 -39.64
CA PRO A 67 17.11 14.26 -40.00
C PRO A 67 17.31 15.46 -39.06
N LYS A 68 17.42 16.65 -39.67
CA LYS A 68 17.39 17.94 -38.98
C LYS A 68 16.02 18.12 -38.32
N LEU A 69 15.99 18.45 -37.03
CA LEU A 69 14.78 18.98 -36.38
C LEU A 69 14.49 20.37 -36.97
N SER A 70 13.37 20.48 -37.68
CA SER A 70 12.70 21.75 -37.93
C SER A 70 11.83 22.08 -36.72
N SER A 71 12.00 23.29 -36.21
CA SER A 71 11.20 23.95 -35.17
C SER A 71 9.70 23.85 -35.42
N VAL A 72 8.95 23.38 -34.42
CA VAL A 72 7.50 23.55 -34.33
C VAL A 72 7.19 24.18 -32.97
N ASP A 73 6.35 25.19 -33.04
CA ASP A 73 6.07 26.21 -32.05
C ASP A 73 5.77 25.70 -30.64
N GLY A 74 6.49 26.27 -29.67
CA GLY A 74 6.21 26.14 -28.26
C GLY A 74 4.92 26.88 -27.90
N LYS A 75 3.82 26.15 -27.77
CA LYS A 75 2.72 26.59 -26.93
C LYS A 75 3.13 26.40 -25.47
N VAL A 76 3.44 27.53 -24.84
CA VAL A 76 3.56 27.69 -23.39
C VAL A 76 2.32 27.07 -22.74
N VAL A 77 2.52 26.02 -21.95
CA VAL A 77 1.47 25.47 -21.08
C VAL A 77 1.19 26.54 -20.04
N ASP A 78 0.01 27.12 -20.12
CA ASP A 78 -0.35 28.34 -19.42
C ASP A 78 -0.35 28.12 -17.89
N SER A 79 0.41 28.97 -17.20
CA SER A 79 0.54 29.00 -15.73
C SER A 79 -0.79 29.24 -15.00
N LEU A 80 -1.81 29.69 -15.73
CA LEU A 80 -3.19 29.87 -15.27
C LEU A 80 -3.95 28.56 -15.02
N SER A 81 -3.54 27.43 -15.61
CA SER A 81 -4.22 26.14 -15.37
C SER A 81 -3.92 25.58 -13.98
N LEU A 82 -2.67 25.64 -13.52
CA LEU A 82 -2.25 25.10 -12.21
C LEU A 82 -2.80 25.88 -11.02
N SER A 83 -3.00 27.19 -11.16
CA SER A 83 -3.53 28.04 -10.09
C SER A 83 -5.02 27.81 -9.84
N TYR A 84 -5.79 27.40 -10.86
CA TYR A 84 -7.20 27.04 -10.70
C TYR A 84 -7.38 25.67 -10.03
N PHE A 85 -6.46 24.72 -10.26
CA PHE A 85 -6.54 23.37 -9.71
C PHE A 85 -6.03 23.21 -8.27
N PHE A 86 -5.17 24.11 -7.78
CA PHE A 86 -4.53 24.00 -6.46
C PHE A 86 -4.55 25.30 -5.64
N LYS A 87 -5.54 26.16 -5.88
CA LYS A 87 -5.77 27.33 -5.00
C LYS A 87 -5.91 26.83 -3.56
N ASP A 88 -5.06 27.35 -2.69
CA ASP A 88 -5.15 27.18 -1.24
C ASP A 88 -6.42 27.92 -0.78
N GLN A 89 -7.58 27.25 -0.83
CA GLN A 89 -8.87 27.79 -0.43
C GLN A 89 -9.06 27.81 1.09
N THR A 90 -7.99 28.05 1.85
CA THR A 90 -8.09 28.21 3.30
C THR A 90 -8.72 29.54 3.73
N LYS A 91 -9.12 30.43 2.79
CA LYS A 91 -9.79 31.72 3.11
C LYS A 91 -10.93 32.18 2.18
N GLU A 92 -11.35 31.41 1.18
CA GLU A 92 -12.65 31.62 0.56
C GLU A 92 -13.60 30.58 1.18
N LYS A 93 -14.64 31.03 1.89
CA LYS A 93 -15.77 30.15 2.21
C LYS A 93 -16.30 29.65 0.87
N CYS A 94 -15.89 28.46 0.44
CA CYS A 94 -16.56 27.74 -0.62
C CYS A 94 -17.96 27.46 -0.06
N SER A 95 -18.95 28.26 -0.45
CA SER A 95 -20.34 27.94 -0.13
C SER A 95 -20.69 26.72 -0.99
N TYR A 96 -20.69 25.55 -0.38
CA TYR A 96 -21.19 24.33 -0.99
C TYR A 96 -22.72 24.39 -1.01
N ASP A 97 -23.31 25.34 -1.75
CA ASP A 97 -24.76 25.56 -1.84
C ASP A 97 -25.48 24.51 -2.71
N ALA A 98 -24.97 23.27 -2.81
CA ALA A 98 -25.51 22.27 -3.73
C ALA A 98 -25.41 20.82 -3.24
N ILE A 99 -25.66 20.58 -1.95
CA ILE A 99 -26.01 19.22 -1.50
C ILE A 99 -27.53 19.08 -1.64
N SER A 100 -27.97 18.60 -2.81
CA SER A 100 -29.35 18.12 -3.05
C SER A 100 -29.57 16.81 -2.25
N PRO A 101 -30.81 16.41 -1.88
CA PRO A 101 -31.04 15.47 -0.77
C PRO A 101 -30.32 14.13 -0.99
N ALA A 102 -29.91 13.49 0.12
CA ALA A 102 -29.26 12.18 0.40
C ALA A 102 -28.74 11.26 -0.74
N SER A 103 -29.32 11.32 -1.95
CA SER A 103 -29.11 10.45 -3.09
C SER A 103 -28.21 11.01 -4.20
N SER A 104 -27.61 12.21 -4.07
CA SER A 104 -26.72 12.74 -5.12
C SER A 104 -25.72 13.81 -4.68
N VAL A 105 -24.62 13.94 -5.44
CA VAL A 105 -23.61 14.99 -5.30
C VAL A 105 -23.65 15.89 -6.53
N PHE A 106 -23.90 17.19 -6.37
CA PHE A 106 -23.90 18.13 -7.50
C PHE A 106 -22.50 18.70 -7.74
N ILE A 107 -22.04 18.65 -8.99
CA ILE A 107 -20.83 19.33 -9.44
C ILE A 107 -21.22 20.45 -10.40
N HIS A 108 -20.83 21.68 -10.08
CA HIS A 108 -21.02 22.81 -10.96
C HIS A 108 -20.35 22.58 -12.33
N GLY A 109 -21.12 22.67 -13.42
CA GLY A 109 -20.64 22.48 -14.79
C GLY A 109 -20.49 21.02 -15.26
N TYR A 110 -20.67 20.02 -14.38
CA TYR A 110 -20.68 18.59 -14.76
C TYR A 110 -22.06 17.95 -14.54
N GLY A 111 -22.81 18.43 -13.54
CA GLY A 111 -24.16 17.96 -13.23
C GLY A 111 -24.21 17.12 -11.95
N THR A 112 -25.30 16.37 -11.82
CA THR A 112 -25.60 15.56 -10.62
C THR A 112 -25.02 14.16 -10.76
N ILE A 113 -24.18 13.76 -9.81
CA ILE A 113 -23.68 12.39 -9.69
C ILE A 113 -24.54 11.62 -8.69
N PRO A 114 -25.18 10.50 -9.08
CA PRO A 114 -26.00 9.71 -8.18
C PRO A 114 -25.16 8.98 -7.13
N VAL A 115 -25.67 8.94 -5.89
CA VAL A 115 -25.22 8.03 -4.84
C VAL A 115 -26.08 6.77 -4.96
N ILE A 116 -25.49 5.70 -5.48
CA ILE A 116 -26.19 4.44 -5.77
C ILE A 116 -26.26 3.51 -4.56
N LYS A 117 -25.46 3.77 -3.53
CA LYS A 117 -25.52 3.07 -2.25
C LYS A 117 -24.97 3.93 -1.11
N GLY A 118 -25.64 3.86 0.04
CA GLY A 118 -25.31 4.57 1.26
C GLY A 118 -25.88 5.99 1.28
N ASP A 119 -25.57 6.72 2.33
CA ASP A 119 -26.07 8.08 2.53
C ASP A 119 -24.89 9.02 2.74
N PHE A 120 -24.83 10.09 1.96
CA PHE A 120 -23.75 11.06 2.03
C PHE A 120 -23.76 11.85 3.35
N GLN A 121 -24.92 12.01 3.97
CA GLN A 121 -25.12 12.86 5.15
C GLN A 121 -24.61 12.24 6.45
N ILE A 122 -24.37 10.92 6.48
CA ILE A 122 -23.82 10.23 7.67
C ILE A 122 -22.33 10.54 7.86
N MET A 123 -21.65 11.06 6.84
CA MET A 123 -20.24 11.39 6.90
C MET A 123 -20.02 12.72 7.64
N PRO A 124 -18.93 12.89 8.40
CA PRO A 124 -18.58 14.20 8.98
C PRO A 124 -18.42 15.29 7.90
N GLU A 125 -18.75 16.55 8.19
CA GLU A 125 -18.77 17.64 7.19
C GLU A 125 -17.45 17.80 6.41
N LYS A 126 -16.30 17.71 7.09
CA LYS A 126 -14.99 17.76 6.43
C LYS A 126 -14.76 16.59 5.45
N VAL A 127 -15.36 15.43 5.74
CA VAL A 127 -15.29 14.25 4.88
C VAL A 127 -16.17 14.47 3.66
N GLN A 128 -17.38 15.00 3.88
CA GLN A 128 -18.27 15.41 2.80
C GLN A 128 -17.56 16.41 1.85
N ALA A 129 -16.91 17.44 2.39
CA ALA A 129 -16.16 18.42 1.60
C ALA A 129 -15.00 17.78 0.82
N PHE A 130 -14.21 16.92 1.48
CA PHE A 130 -13.14 16.16 0.82
C PHE A 130 -13.69 15.29 -0.32
N VAL A 131 -14.72 14.49 -0.06
CA VAL A 131 -15.31 13.62 -1.08
C VAL A 131 -15.88 14.45 -2.23
N ALA A 132 -16.63 15.52 -1.96
CA ALA A 132 -17.19 16.39 -2.99
C ALA A 132 -16.09 16.98 -3.89
N GLU A 133 -14.99 17.47 -3.32
CA GLU A 133 -13.82 17.96 -4.05
C GLU A 133 -13.24 16.89 -4.98
N LYS A 134 -13.08 15.66 -4.50
CA LYS A 134 -12.48 14.57 -5.29
C LYS A 134 -13.44 13.99 -6.32
N VAL A 135 -14.74 13.98 -6.03
CA VAL A 135 -15.80 13.64 -6.98
C VAL A 135 -15.81 14.64 -8.14
N ALA A 136 -15.68 15.95 -7.86
CA ALA A 136 -15.54 16.99 -8.88
C ALA A 136 -14.27 16.80 -9.75
N MET A 137 -13.14 16.44 -9.13
CA MET A 137 -11.88 16.21 -9.83
C MET A 137 -11.93 14.96 -10.74
N MET A 138 -12.38 13.82 -10.21
CA MET A 138 -12.27 12.52 -10.87
C MET A 138 -13.46 12.18 -11.77
N GLN A 139 -14.59 12.88 -11.57
CA GLN A 139 -15.81 12.81 -12.39
C GLN A 139 -16.36 11.37 -12.56
N PRO A 140 -16.64 10.63 -11.46
CA PRO A 140 -17.25 9.32 -11.56
C PRO A 140 -18.67 9.40 -12.15
N ALA A 141 -19.17 8.27 -12.65
CA ALA A 141 -20.56 8.16 -13.10
C ALA A 141 -21.55 7.96 -11.93
N ALA A 142 -21.09 7.40 -10.82
CA ALA A 142 -21.87 7.19 -9.61
C ALA A 142 -20.94 7.06 -8.40
N VAL A 143 -21.51 7.23 -7.20
CA VAL A 143 -20.83 7.06 -5.91
C VAL A 143 -21.45 5.90 -5.16
N PHE A 144 -20.61 5.07 -4.55
CA PHE A 144 -21.00 3.94 -3.71
C PHE A 144 -20.28 4.04 -2.36
N ILE A 145 -21.02 4.25 -1.28
CA ILE A 145 -20.46 4.41 0.06
C ILE A 145 -20.44 3.05 0.74
N CYS A 146 -19.24 2.57 1.06
CA CYS A 146 -19.07 1.26 1.69
C CYS A 146 -19.49 1.28 3.16
N ASP A 147 -20.20 0.23 3.59
CA ASP A 147 -20.66 0.05 4.98
C ASP A 147 -19.90 -1.05 5.74
N GLY A 148 -19.10 -1.86 5.03
CA GLY A 148 -18.32 -2.93 5.64
C GLY A 148 -19.04 -4.27 5.80
N SER A 149 -20.33 -4.33 5.46
CA SER A 149 -21.17 -5.50 5.70
C SER A 149 -20.75 -6.71 4.86
N LEU A 150 -21.12 -7.91 5.34
CA LEU A 150 -20.93 -9.13 4.56
C LEU A 150 -21.79 -9.12 3.28
N PHE A 151 -22.99 -8.52 3.33
CA PHE A 151 -23.85 -8.36 2.16
C PHE A 151 -23.17 -7.51 1.08
N GLU A 152 -22.54 -6.40 1.47
CA GLU A 152 -21.73 -5.58 0.56
C GLU A 152 -20.57 -6.36 -0.04
N PHE A 153 -19.80 -7.09 0.78
CA PHE A 153 -18.70 -7.91 0.26
C PHE A 153 -19.19 -8.94 -0.77
N ASN A 154 -20.30 -9.63 -0.48
CA ASN A 154 -20.91 -10.58 -1.41
C ASN A 154 -21.35 -9.90 -2.71
N ALA A 155 -22.05 -8.77 -2.63
CA ALA A 155 -22.50 -8.01 -3.81
C ALA A 155 -21.32 -7.55 -4.69
N LEU A 156 -20.22 -7.09 -4.07
CA LEU A 156 -18.99 -6.74 -4.79
C LEU A 156 -18.40 -7.95 -5.51
N THR A 157 -18.34 -9.11 -4.85
CA THR A 157 -17.80 -10.33 -5.46
C THR A 157 -18.69 -10.88 -6.56
N GLU A 158 -20.01 -10.86 -6.39
CA GLU A 158 -20.98 -11.28 -7.40
C GLU A 158 -20.87 -10.42 -8.67
N GLU A 159 -20.81 -9.09 -8.53
CA GLU A 159 -20.61 -8.18 -9.67
C GLU A 159 -19.28 -8.45 -10.40
N MET A 160 -18.21 -8.74 -9.65
CA MET A 160 -16.92 -9.09 -10.24
C MET A 160 -16.91 -10.47 -10.91
N GLU A 161 -17.71 -11.42 -10.44
CA GLU A 161 -17.94 -12.70 -11.14
C GLU A 161 -18.71 -12.47 -12.45
N HIS A 162 -19.78 -11.67 -12.40
CA HIS A 162 -20.57 -11.32 -13.59
C HIS A 162 -19.75 -10.59 -14.66
N SER A 163 -18.79 -9.76 -14.25
CA SER A 163 -17.85 -9.08 -15.15
C SER A 163 -16.60 -9.91 -15.47
N TYR A 164 -16.51 -11.16 -15.01
CA TYR A 164 -15.39 -12.07 -15.21
C TYR A 164 -14.03 -11.52 -14.71
N GLN A 165 -14.05 -10.58 -13.76
CA GLN A 165 -12.85 -10.10 -13.06
C GLN A 165 -12.43 -11.08 -11.95
N LEU A 166 -13.42 -11.71 -11.31
CA LEU A 166 -13.22 -12.82 -10.38
C LEU A 166 -13.77 -14.12 -10.96
N LYS A 167 -13.12 -15.23 -10.63
CA LYS A 167 -13.63 -16.58 -10.84
C LYS A 167 -13.78 -17.27 -9.50
N ARG A 168 -14.95 -17.82 -9.20
CA ARG A 168 -15.15 -18.65 -8.01
C ARG A 168 -14.48 -20.02 -8.15
N LEU A 169 -13.81 -20.45 -7.09
CA LEU A 169 -13.10 -21.73 -7.01
C LEU A 169 -14.03 -22.80 -6.44
N THR A 170 -14.59 -23.64 -7.31
CA THR A 170 -15.64 -24.63 -6.99
C THR A 170 -15.18 -25.79 -6.11
N GLY A 171 -13.88 -26.07 -6.08
CA GLY A 171 -13.29 -27.13 -5.25
C GLY A 171 -12.90 -26.68 -3.85
N SER A 172 -13.11 -25.40 -3.55
CA SER A 172 -12.84 -24.78 -2.25
C SER A 172 -14.16 -24.58 -1.49
N GLY A 173 -14.10 -24.12 -0.24
CA GLY A 173 -15.29 -23.76 0.51
C GLY A 173 -15.99 -22.50 -0.03
N SER A 174 -16.99 -22.03 0.71
CA SER A 174 -17.84 -20.91 0.26
C SER A 174 -17.06 -19.62 0.07
N SER A 175 -17.38 -18.89 -1.01
CA SER A 175 -16.87 -17.54 -1.28
C SER A 175 -15.34 -17.44 -1.39
N VAL A 176 -14.74 -18.41 -2.09
CA VAL A 176 -13.32 -18.39 -2.46
C VAL A 176 -13.19 -18.04 -3.94
N PHE A 177 -12.36 -17.04 -4.23
CA PHE A 177 -12.24 -16.44 -5.56
C PHE A 177 -10.80 -16.40 -6.05
N LEU A 178 -10.64 -16.38 -7.37
CA LEU A 178 -9.41 -16.20 -8.09
C LEU A 178 -9.50 -14.96 -8.98
N ALA A 179 -8.57 -14.02 -8.78
CA ALA A 179 -8.31 -12.91 -9.68
C ALA A 179 -7.04 -13.18 -10.50
N LEU A 180 -7.05 -12.76 -11.75
CA LEU A 180 -5.87 -12.78 -12.62
C LEU A 180 -5.58 -11.35 -13.05
N SER A 181 -4.39 -10.88 -12.73
CA SER A 181 -3.99 -9.54 -13.15
C SER A 181 -3.54 -9.51 -14.61
N ASP A 182 -3.46 -8.31 -15.16
CA ASP A 182 -2.68 -8.04 -16.35
C ASP A 182 -1.20 -8.39 -16.04
N PRO A 183 -0.47 -9.13 -16.91
CA PRO A 183 0.95 -9.45 -16.71
C PRO A 183 1.85 -8.22 -16.46
N ASP A 184 1.52 -7.08 -17.05
CA ASP A 184 2.26 -5.82 -16.87
C ASP A 184 1.93 -5.15 -15.53
N ASP A 185 0.82 -5.54 -14.89
CA ASP A 185 0.40 -5.15 -13.55
C ASP A 185 0.48 -6.34 -12.59
N THR A 186 1.67 -6.92 -12.39
CA THR A 186 1.86 -8.10 -11.52
C THR A 186 2.70 -7.83 -10.27
N LYS A 187 3.40 -6.70 -10.20
CA LYS A 187 4.37 -6.43 -9.13
C LYS A 187 4.40 -4.96 -8.75
N HIS A 188 4.80 -4.72 -7.50
CA HIS A 188 5.09 -3.39 -7.00
C HIS A 188 6.13 -2.66 -7.88
N ILE A 189 5.77 -1.48 -8.39
CA ILE A 189 6.65 -0.69 -9.26
C ILE A 189 7.37 0.37 -8.41
N GLY A 190 8.38 -0.07 -7.65
CA GLY A 190 9.08 0.79 -6.68
C GLY A 190 9.74 2.06 -7.27
N LYS A 191 10.02 2.09 -8.58
CA LYS A 191 10.51 3.29 -9.27
C LYS A 191 9.45 4.40 -9.41
N CYS A 192 8.17 4.02 -9.45
CA CYS A 192 7.05 4.96 -9.58
C CYS A 192 6.56 5.47 -8.21
N MET A 193 7.16 4.98 -7.12
CA MET A 193 6.82 5.37 -5.77
C MET A 193 7.66 6.54 -5.29
N VAL A 194 6.99 7.58 -4.80
CA VAL A 194 7.61 8.85 -4.42
C VAL A 194 7.05 9.35 -3.11
N ILE A 195 7.87 10.10 -2.37
CA ILE A 195 7.51 10.75 -1.12
C ILE A 195 7.77 12.24 -1.28
N THR A 196 6.78 13.05 -0.93
CA THR A 196 6.87 14.50 -0.90
C THR A 196 6.83 14.96 0.55
N THR A 197 7.85 15.73 0.90
CA THR A 197 8.02 16.44 2.17
C THR A 197 8.55 17.84 1.89
N LYS A 198 8.40 18.76 2.87
CA LYS A 198 8.92 20.13 2.81
C LYS A 198 10.42 20.18 2.49
N LYS A 199 11.21 19.26 3.01
CA LYS A 199 12.66 19.22 2.84
C LYS A 199 13.10 17.87 2.30
N ARG A 200 13.80 17.85 1.16
CA ARG A 200 14.34 16.60 0.57
C ARG A 200 15.16 15.77 1.56
N ALA A 201 15.96 16.43 2.40
CA ALA A 201 16.82 15.78 3.39
C ALA A 201 16.05 15.01 4.49
N THR A 202 14.76 15.29 4.72
CA THR A 202 13.93 14.51 5.67
C THR A 202 13.42 13.20 5.07
N THR A 203 13.60 12.99 3.76
CA THR A 203 13.12 11.82 3.03
C THR A 203 14.25 10.97 2.46
N GLU A 204 15.23 11.60 1.81
CA GLU A 204 16.40 10.93 1.28
C GLU A 204 17.58 11.11 2.24
N SER A 205 18.20 10.01 2.68
CA SER A 205 19.47 10.07 3.40
C SER A 205 20.58 10.56 2.46
N SER A 206 21.35 11.56 2.92
CA SER A 206 22.52 12.09 2.21
C SER A 206 23.80 11.28 2.45
N GLY A 207 23.71 10.09 3.06
CA GLY A 207 24.86 9.25 3.36
C GLY A 207 25.57 8.72 2.11
N LYS A 208 26.87 8.40 2.24
CA LYS A 208 27.76 7.82 1.19
C LYS A 208 27.30 6.47 0.60
N ALA A 209 26.12 5.97 0.96
CA ALA A 209 25.58 4.77 0.38
C ALA A 209 25.11 5.07 -1.06
N GLU A 210 25.70 4.40 -2.04
CA GLU A 210 25.38 4.55 -3.47
C GLU A 210 23.91 4.28 -3.83
N ARG A 211 23.11 3.75 -2.90
CA ARG A 211 21.72 3.36 -3.10
C ARG A 211 20.76 4.26 -2.35
N LYS A 212 19.95 5.03 -3.09
CA LYS A 212 18.78 5.72 -2.56
C LYS A 212 17.78 4.70 -1.98
N LEU A 213 17.40 4.88 -0.72
CA LEU A 213 16.40 4.05 -0.04
C LEU A 213 14.96 4.48 -0.37
N THR A 214 14.76 5.74 -0.77
CA THR A 214 13.47 6.35 -1.10
C THR A 214 13.64 7.33 -2.27
N ASN A 215 12.56 7.63 -3.00
CA ASN A 215 12.56 8.66 -4.04
C ASN A 215 11.81 9.89 -3.54
N TRP A 216 12.50 11.02 -3.40
CA TRP A 216 11.83 12.28 -3.06
C TRP A 216 11.35 13.02 -4.31
N MET A 217 10.19 13.66 -4.21
CA MET A 217 9.64 14.56 -5.23
C MET A 217 9.21 15.90 -4.62
N SER A 218 9.53 17.01 -5.29
CA SER A 218 9.06 18.33 -4.88
C SER A 218 7.54 18.45 -5.00
N ALA A 219 6.93 19.25 -4.12
CA ALA A 219 5.49 19.52 -4.15
C ALA A 219 4.99 20.00 -5.53
N TYR A 220 5.78 20.84 -6.22
CA TYR A 220 5.46 21.29 -7.57
C TYR A 220 5.36 20.13 -8.58
N ARG A 221 6.36 19.24 -8.62
CA ARG A 221 6.35 18.08 -9.52
C ARG A 221 5.28 17.06 -9.15
N PHE A 222 4.97 16.94 -7.86
CA PHE A 222 3.89 16.10 -7.37
C PHE A 222 2.54 16.59 -7.92
N ARG A 223 2.24 17.88 -7.76
CA ARG A 223 1.01 18.50 -8.29
C ARG A 223 0.88 18.35 -9.82
N LEU A 224 1.97 18.55 -10.57
CA LEU A 224 1.98 18.29 -12.02
C LEU A 224 1.68 16.83 -12.36
N SER A 225 2.21 15.90 -11.55
CA SER A 225 1.95 14.47 -11.72
C SER A 225 0.48 14.13 -11.47
N LEU A 226 -0.16 14.77 -10.49
CA LEU A 226 -1.59 14.61 -10.23
C LEU A 226 -2.45 15.22 -11.34
N ALA A 227 -2.15 16.46 -11.75
CA ALA A 227 -2.90 17.19 -12.77
C ALA A 227 -2.91 16.49 -14.13
N SER A 228 -1.86 15.72 -14.45
CA SER A 228 -1.77 14.95 -15.70
C SER A 228 -2.50 13.60 -15.67
N ARG A 229 -3.05 13.20 -14.51
CA ARG A 229 -3.59 11.85 -14.27
C ARG A 229 -5.04 11.82 -13.79
N PHE A 230 -5.35 12.55 -12.72
CA PHE A 230 -6.61 12.41 -12.00
C PHE A 230 -7.83 13.14 -12.60
N PRO A 231 -7.69 14.28 -13.31
CA PRO A 231 -8.86 14.94 -13.91
C PRO A 231 -9.67 14.00 -14.82
N GLY A 232 -10.92 13.74 -14.45
CA GLY A 232 -11.83 12.88 -15.20
C GLY A 232 -11.44 11.40 -15.28
N CYS A 233 -10.54 10.91 -14.41
CA CYS A 233 -10.02 9.55 -14.51
C CYS A 233 -11.05 8.45 -14.23
N MET A 234 -12.16 8.77 -13.56
CA MET A 234 -13.23 7.84 -13.20
C MET A 234 -14.49 7.98 -14.08
N ARG A 235 -14.44 8.73 -15.19
CA ARG A 235 -15.60 8.87 -16.09
C ARG A 235 -16.15 7.51 -16.49
N GLY A 236 -17.46 7.33 -16.36
CA GLY A 236 -18.15 6.07 -16.65
C GLY A 236 -17.86 4.93 -15.67
N ARG A 237 -17.20 5.20 -14.53
CA ARG A 237 -16.95 4.25 -13.45
C ARG A 237 -17.62 4.69 -12.14
N VAL A 238 -17.85 3.72 -11.27
CA VAL A 238 -18.32 3.97 -9.90
C VAL A 238 -17.12 4.35 -9.05
N MET A 239 -17.23 5.40 -8.24
CA MET A 239 -16.30 5.69 -7.16
C MET A 239 -16.80 5.01 -5.88
N PHE A 240 -16.03 4.06 -5.37
CA PHE A 240 -16.23 3.46 -4.05
C PHE A 240 -15.56 4.35 -2.99
N ILE A 241 -16.32 4.71 -1.97
CA ILE A 241 -15.85 5.43 -0.78
C ILE A 241 -15.72 4.41 0.35
N VAL A 242 -14.50 4.05 0.70
CA VAL A 242 -14.20 3.00 1.68
C VAL A 242 -13.73 3.64 2.99
N PRO A 243 -14.59 3.82 4.01
CA PRO A 243 -14.14 4.14 5.36
C PRO A 243 -13.39 2.97 5.95
N PHE A 244 -12.21 3.21 6.53
CA PHE A 244 -11.48 2.14 7.21
C PHE A 244 -10.74 2.63 8.46
N SER A 245 -10.55 1.71 9.41
CA SER A 245 -9.65 1.87 10.55
C SER A 245 -8.48 0.89 10.46
N MET A 246 -7.27 1.43 10.61
CA MET A 246 -6.05 0.67 10.88
C MET A 246 -5.87 0.59 12.40
N GLY A 247 -6.04 -0.60 12.96
CA GLY A 247 -6.23 -0.86 14.39
C GLY A 247 -7.71 -0.88 14.80
N PRO A 248 -8.03 -1.32 16.04
CA PRO A 248 -9.41 -1.39 16.53
C PRO A 248 -10.12 -0.04 16.42
N ILE A 249 -11.37 -0.03 15.95
CA ILE A 249 -12.14 1.20 15.72
C ILE A 249 -12.32 1.95 17.06
N GLY A 250 -12.04 3.25 17.06
CA GLY A 250 -12.13 4.09 18.25
C GLY A 250 -10.97 3.96 19.24
N SER A 251 -9.97 3.12 18.94
CA SER A 251 -8.75 3.04 19.75
C SER A 251 -7.91 4.32 19.61
N TYR A 252 -7.30 4.78 20.69
CA TYR A 252 -6.28 5.83 20.66
C TYR A 252 -5.07 5.46 19.78
N ASN A 253 -4.85 4.18 19.58
CA ASN A 253 -3.75 3.67 18.76
C ASN A 253 -4.15 3.44 17.29
N SER A 254 -5.40 3.67 16.91
CA SER A 254 -5.82 3.48 15.52
C SER A 254 -5.61 4.72 14.66
N MET A 255 -5.55 4.51 13.35
CA MET A 255 -5.66 5.57 12.36
C MET A 255 -6.86 5.31 11.47
N ASN A 256 -7.72 6.31 11.36
CA ASN A 256 -8.86 6.27 10.47
C ASN A 256 -8.49 6.89 9.12
N GLY A 257 -8.97 6.29 8.04
CA GLY A 257 -8.76 6.77 6.69
C GLY A 257 -9.96 6.54 5.79
N ILE A 258 -9.93 7.21 4.65
CA ILE A 258 -10.94 7.08 3.61
C ILE A 258 -10.22 6.79 2.31
N GLN A 259 -10.50 5.64 1.73
CA GLN A 259 -9.99 5.28 0.41
C GLN A 259 -11.06 5.48 -0.66
N LEU A 260 -10.79 6.39 -1.60
CA LEU A 260 -11.54 6.56 -2.83
C LEU A 260 -10.92 5.68 -3.90
N THR A 261 -11.71 4.83 -4.55
CA THR A 261 -11.23 3.89 -5.59
C THR A 261 -12.30 3.65 -6.65
N ASP A 262 -11.91 3.47 -7.91
CA ASP A 262 -12.79 3.02 -9.00
C ASP A 262 -12.68 1.51 -9.30
N SER A 263 -12.05 0.77 -8.37
CA SER A 263 -11.86 -0.68 -8.45
C SER A 263 -12.68 -1.41 -7.38
N PRO A 264 -13.69 -2.21 -7.77
CA PRO A 264 -14.43 -3.05 -6.84
C PRO A 264 -13.54 -4.15 -6.23
N TYR A 265 -12.52 -4.60 -6.95
CA TYR A 265 -11.52 -5.54 -6.44
C TYR A 265 -10.78 -4.96 -5.23
N ILE A 266 -10.36 -3.69 -5.30
CA ILE A 266 -9.69 -3.02 -4.19
C ILE A 266 -10.65 -2.74 -3.03
N ALA A 267 -11.89 -2.36 -3.31
CA ALA A 267 -12.92 -2.25 -2.28
C ALA A 267 -13.07 -3.59 -1.53
N ALA A 268 -13.26 -4.70 -2.24
CA ALA A 268 -13.36 -6.04 -1.63
C ALA A 268 -12.11 -6.44 -0.84
N GLN A 269 -10.90 -6.13 -1.33
CA GLN A 269 -9.68 -6.40 -0.59
C GLN A 269 -9.58 -5.59 0.71
N MET A 270 -10.04 -4.33 0.71
CA MET A 270 -10.12 -3.51 1.93
C MET A 270 -11.03 -4.15 2.99
N HIS A 271 -12.15 -4.76 2.61
CA HIS A 271 -13.01 -5.51 3.53
C HIS A 271 -12.33 -6.70 4.20
N LEU A 272 -11.37 -7.33 3.51
CA LEU A 272 -10.68 -8.51 4.04
C LEU A 272 -9.57 -8.14 5.02
N ILE A 273 -8.84 -7.06 4.73
CA ILE A 273 -7.56 -6.77 5.41
C ILE A 273 -7.60 -5.52 6.31
N THR A 274 -8.66 -4.73 6.25
CA THR A 274 -8.88 -3.56 7.15
C THR A 274 -10.23 -3.67 7.87
N ARG A 275 -10.48 -2.78 8.83
CA ARG A 275 -11.79 -2.65 9.47
C ARG A 275 -12.62 -1.63 8.70
N VAL A 276 -13.37 -2.10 7.70
CA VAL A 276 -14.37 -1.28 6.98
C VAL A 276 -15.67 -1.32 7.77
N SER A 277 -16.20 -0.14 8.14
CA SER A 277 -17.44 -0.03 8.92
C SER A 277 -17.98 1.40 8.89
N ALA A 278 -19.31 1.54 8.96
CA ALA A 278 -19.95 2.83 9.22
C ALA A 278 -19.51 3.48 10.55
N ALA A 279 -19.13 2.70 11.56
CA ALA A 279 -18.64 3.22 12.86
C ALA A 279 -17.32 4.02 12.74
N VAL A 280 -16.62 3.91 11.61
CA VAL A 280 -15.44 4.73 11.33
C VAL A 280 -15.82 6.21 11.15
N TRP A 281 -17.05 6.51 10.70
CA TRP A 281 -17.53 7.89 10.60
C TRP A 281 -17.57 8.58 11.96
N ASP A 282 -18.10 7.89 12.97
CA ASP A 282 -18.14 8.36 14.36
C ASP A 282 -16.72 8.49 14.93
N ALA A 283 -15.85 7.50 14.66
CA ALA A 283 -14.46 7.52 15.10
C ALA A 283 -13.64 8.65 14.45
N ILE A 284 -13.97 9.07 13.23
CA ILE A 284 -13.36 10.23 12.57
C ILE A 284 -13.88 11.52 13.23
N GLY A 285 -15.20 11.66 13.40
CA GLY A 285 -15.82 12.86 13.96
C GLY A 285 -15.17 14.16 13.46
N ASN A 286 -14.56 14.93 14.37
CA ASN A 286 -13.81 16.15 14.07
C ASN A 286 -12.28 15.97 13.94
N SER A 287 -11.72 14.78 14.19
CA SER A 287 -10.28 14.45 14.12
C SER A 287 -9.71 14.25 12.71
N GLU A 288 -8.46 14.64 12.46
CA GLU A 288 -7.80 14.38 11.16
C GLU A 288 -7.88 12.90 10.72
N PHE A 289 -7.99 12.67 9.42
CA PHE A 289 -8.06 11.33 8.83
C PHE A 289 -7.10 11.22 7.64
N ILE A 290 -6.70 10.00 7.30
CA ILE A 290 -5.82 9.74 6.16
C ILE A 290 -6.63 9.75 4.86
N LYS A 291 -6.18 10.54 3.89
CA LYS A 291 -6.82 10.68 2.58
C LYS A 291 -6.14 9.75 1.58
N CYS A 292 -6.83 8.70 1.17
CA CYS A 292 -6.31 7.71 0.23
C CYS A 292 -7.07 7.82 -1.10
N LEU A 293 -6.35 8.11 -2.19
CA LEU A 293 -6.93 8.33 -3.51
C LEU A 293 -6.32 7.35 -4.50
N HIS A 294 -7.15 6.47 -5.03
CA HIS A 294 -6.76 5.43 -5.97
C HIS A 294 -7.62 5.50 -7.24
N SER A 295 -6.99 5.31 -8.41
CA SER A 295 -7.71 5.12 -9.67
C SER A 295 -6.93 4.18 -10.58
N VAL A 296 -7.60 3.21 -11.20
CA VAL A 296 -6.97 2.33 -12.22
C VAL A 296 -6.56 3.09 -13.48
N GLY A 297 -7.09 4.30 -13.68
CA GLY A 297 -6.63 5.24 -14.70
C GLY A 297 -7.12 4.93 -16.12
N LEU A 298 -8.27 4.27 -16.22
CA LEU A 298 -8.91 3.86 -17.47
C LEU A 298 -10.37 4.33 -17.54
N PRO A 299 -10.67 5.62 -17.74
CA PRO A 299 -12.05 6.10 -17.90
C PRO A 299 -12.77 5.37 -19.06
N LYS A 300 -14.10 5.29 -18.99
CA LYS A 300 -14.95 4.69 -20.02
C LYS A 300 -15.50 5.75 -21.00
N PRO A 301 -15.72 5.40 -22.29
CA PRO A 301 -15.40 4.11 -22.92
C PRO A 301 -13.88 3.89 -23.00
N CYS A 302 -13.43 2.67 -22.69
CA CYS A 302 -12.01 2.35 -22.71
C CYS A 302 -11.55 2.12 -24.16
N THR A 303 -10.48 2.80 -24.56
CA THR A 303 -9.89 2.64 -25.91
C THR A 303 -8.93 1.46 -25.99
N SER A 304 -8.39 1.01 -24.85
CA SER A 304 -7.43 -0.10 -24.76
C SER A 304 -8.14 -1.42 -24.49
N LYS A 305 -7.65 -2.51 -25.10
CA LYS A 305 -8.11 -3.87 -24.81
C LYS A 305 -7.71 -4.26 -23.38
N LEU A 306 -8.66 -4.71 -22.58
CA LEU A 306 -8.38 -5.26 -21.26
C LEU A 306 -7.79 -6.67 -21.36
N VAL A 307 -6.74 -6.94 -20.60
CA VAL A 307 -6.21 -8.29 -20.39
C VAL A 307 -6.79 -8.84 -19.10
N HIS A 308 -7.33 -10.06 -19.15
CA HIS A 308 -7.93 -10.74 -17.98
C HIS A 308 -9.03 -9.96 -17.24
N ASN A 309 -9.71 -9.03 -17.92
CA ASN A 309 -10.67 -8.10 -17.31
C ASN A 309 -10.05 -7.28 -16.16
N TRP A 310 -8.73 -7.09 -16.20
CA TRP A 310 -7.97 -6.32 -15.24
C TRP A 310 -7.75 -4.90 -15.78
N SER A 311 -8.28 -3.90 -15.08
CA SER A 311 -8.10 -2.50 -15.47
C SER A 311 -6.80 -1.96 -14.90
N CYS A 312 -5.88 -1.51 -15.77
CA CYS A 312 -4.65 -0.81 -15.38
C CYS A 312 -4.16 0.13 -16.49
N ASN A 313 -3.42 1.16 -16.11
CA ASN A 313 -2.72 2.09 -16.99
C ASN A 313 -1.23 2.18 -16.58
N ILE A 314 -0.47 1.17 -17.01
CA ILE A 314 0.92 0.97 -16.58
C ILE A 314 1.84 2.13 -16.98
N GLU A 315 1.63 2.71 -18.16
CA GLU A 315 2.43 3.83 -18.66
C GLU A 315 2.34 5.06 -17.74
N LYS A 316 1.18 5.28 -17.12
CA LYS A 316 0.95 6.40 -16.21
C LYS A 316 1.06 6.03 -14.73
N THR A 317 1.50 4.81 -14.39
CA THR A 317 1.55 4.36 -12.99
C THR A 317 2.32 5.33 -12.11
N PHE A 318 1.70 5.71 -10.99
CA PHE A 318 2.25 6.66 -10.02
C PHE A 318 1.75 6.31 -8.62
N VAL A 319 2.64 6.26 -7.63
CA VAL A 319 2.27 6.12 -6.22
C VAL A 319 2.99 7.18 -5.41
N GLY A 320 2.26 8.08 -4.79
CA GLY A 320 2.78 9.27 -4.15
C GLY A 320 2.27 9.45 -2.73
N HIS A 321 3.15 9.85 -1.82
CA HIS A 321 2.78 10.19 -0.44
C HIS A 321 3.10 11.66 -0.22
N TRP A 322 2.10 12.44 0.21
CA TRP A 322 2.29 13.80 0.68
C TRP A 322 2.15 13.81 2.20
N MET A 323 3.28 13.83 2.89
CA MET A 323 3.33 13.53 4.31
C MET A 323 2.63 14.61 5.15
N GLU A 324 2.84 15.89 4.84
CA GLU A 324 2.24 17.00 5.59
C GLU A 324 0.72 17.11 5.40
N LEU A 325 0.20 16.64 4.26
CA LEU A 325 -1.24 16.67 3.98
C LEU A 325 -1.94 15.36 4.38
N ARG A 326 -1.19 14.36 4.86
CA ARG A 326 -1.69 13.00 5.13
C ARG A 326 -2.45 12.40 3.94
N GLU A 327 -1.91 12.65 2.75
CA GLU A 327 -2.48 12.20 1.48
C GLU A 327 -1.64 11.11 0.84
N ILE A 328 -2.30 10.06 0.37
CA ILE A 328 -1.73 8.96 -0.41
C ILE A 328 -2.46 8.93 -1.75
N TRP A 329 -1.71 9.02 -2.83
CA TRP A 329 -2.24 9.05 -4.20
C TRP A 329 -1.67 7.87 -4.99
N SER A 330 -2.53 7.11 -5.65
CA SER A 330 -2.14 6.01 -6.52
C SER A 330 -2.94 6.03 -7.81
N PHE A 331 -2.25 5.85 -8.94
CA PHE A 331 -2.84 5.88 -10.26
C PHE A 331 -2.26 4.76 -11.11
N GLY A 332 -3.09 4.11 -11.92
CA GLY A 332 -2.67 3.27 -13.04
C GLY A 332 -2.40 1.80 -12.71
N SER A 333 -2.34 1.41 -11.44
CA SER A 333 -2.13 0.01 -11.03
C SER A 333 -3.27 -0.44 -10.14
N ASN A 334 -3.74 -1.66 -10.34
CA ASN A 334 -4.79 -2.29 -9.55
C ASN A 334 -4.22 -3.44 -8.67
N VAL A 335 -2.90 -3.64 -8.68
CA VAL A 335 -2.20 -4.56 -7.77
C VAL A 335 -2.26 -4.03 -6.36
N VAL A 336 -2.57 -4.90 -5.40
CA VAL A 336 -2.78 -4.56 -3.98
C VAL A 336 -1.64 -3.72 -3.40
N GLU A 337 -0.38 -4.07 -3.66
CA GLU A 337 0.78 -3.32 -3.16
C GLU A 337 0.83 -1.84 -3.61
N ASN A 338 0.16 -1.49 -4.71
CA ASN A 338 0.07 -0.12 -5.23
C ASN A 338 -1.30 0.51 -4.99
N ALA A 339 -2.35 -0.29 -4.87
CA ALA A 339 -3.73 0.17 -4.94
C ALA A 339 -4.48 0.07 -3.60
N LEU A 340 -4.11 -0.86 -2.72
CA LEU A 340 -4.69 -0.99 -1.40
C LEU A 340 -3.85 -0.16 -0.42
N LEU A 341 -4.22 1.12 -0.30
CA LEU A 341 -3.37 2.17 0.27
C LEU A 341 -3.24 2.06 1.79
N ALA A 342 -4.17 1.37 2.45
CA ALA A 342 -4.15 1.12 3.88
C ALA A 342 -3.02 0.17 4.33
N LYS A 343 -2.51 -0.69 3.44
CA LYS A 343 -1.36 -1.57 3.72
C LYS A 343 -0.07 -0.74 3.66
N GLU A 344 0.95 -1.17 2.94
CA GLU A 344 2.30 -0.57 2.95
C GLU A 344 2.35 0.97 2.87
N CYS A 345 1.45 1.60 2.09
CA CYS A 345 1.46 3.06 1.89
C CYS A 345 1.10 3.82 3.18
N LEU A 346 0.05 3.39 3.89
CA LEU A 346 -0.31 3.95 5.17
C LEU A 346 0.43 3.26 6.32
N SER A 347 0.23 1.95 6.48
CA SER A 347 0.61 1.19 7.68
C SER A 347 2.10 1.20 8.00
N LEU A 348 2.95 1.46 6.99
CA LEU A 348 4.39 1.57 7.14
C LEU A 348 4.92 2.94 6.72
N ARG A 349 4.68 3.40 5.49
CA ARG A 349 5.34 4.64 5.00
C ARG A 349 4.83 5.90 5.69
N MET A 350 3.51 6.10 5.69
CA MET A 350 2.93 7.26 6.38
C MET A 350 3.02 7.09 7.90
N ALA A 351 2.67 5.91 8.41
CA ALA A 351 2.70 5.59 9.83
C ALA A 351 4.09 5.72 10.44
N SER A 352 5.18 5.36 9.77
CA SER A 352 6.53 5.52 10.32
C SER A 352 6.94 6.99 10.46
N SER A 353 6.48 7.87 9.56
CA SER A 353 6.71 9.31 9.71
C SER A 353 5.87 9.90 10.83
N ILE A 354 4.59 9.50 10.92
CA ILE A 354 3.70 9.93 12.02
C ILE A 354 4.27 9.44 13.35
N GLY A 355 4.67 8.17 13.42
CA GLY A 355 5.28 7.56 14.59
C GLY A 355 6.57 8.24 15.02
N ARG A 356 7.46 8.58 14.08
CA ARG A 356 8.65 9.38 14.41
C ARG A 356 8.28 10.72 15.07
N ASP A 357 7.26 11.39 14.54
CA ASP A 357 6.85 12.71 15.03
C ASP A 357 6.08 12.62 16.37
N GLU A 358 5.44 11.48 16.65
CA GLU A 358 4.61 11.22 17.84
C GLU A 358 5.29 10.30 18.89
N GLY A 359 6.51 9.81 18.66
CA GLY A 359 7.27 9.00 19.61
C GLY A 359 6.97 7.50 19.62
N TRP A 360 6.55 6.92 18.49
CA TRP A 360 6.25 5.49 18.34
C TRP A 360 6.77 4.92 17.01
N LEU A 361 6.70 3.59 16.83
CA LEU A 361 7.31 2.90 15.68
C LEU A 361 6.26 2.17 14.83
N ALA A 362 6.39 2.24 13.51
CA ALA A 362 5.61 1.45 12.56
C ALA A 362 6.56 0.52 11.79
N GLU A 363 6.45 -0.79 12.03
CA GLU A 363 7.47 -1.76 11.64
C GLU A 363 6.89 -2.88 10.78
N HIS A 364 7.67 -3.31 9.78
CA HIS A 364 7.36 -4.45 8.89
C HIS A 364 7.66 -5.78 9.61
N MET A 365 6.84 -6.03 10.62
CA MET A 365 7.07 -7.01 11.67
C MET A 365 5.78 -7.79 11.98
N ALA A 366 5.86 -9.12 12.00
CA ALA A 366 4.79 -9.96 12.52
C ALA A 366 4.77 -9.90 14.05
N ILE A 367 3.61 -10.18 14.66
CA ILE A 367 3.43 -10.31 16.10
C ILE A 367 2.88 -11.72 16.37
N ILE A 368 3.60 -12.48 17.18
CA ILE A 368 3.19 -13.82 17.62
C ILE A 368 3.23 -13.94 19.13
N SER A 369 2.42 -14.83 19.67
CA SER A 369 2.58 -15.39 21.01
C SER A 369 3.31 -16.73 20.91
N ILE A 370 4.23 -16.99 21.84
CA ILE A 370 4.88 -18.28 22.05
C ILE A 370 4.60 -18.71 23.49
N THR A 371 3.91 -19.83 23.66
CA THR A 371 3.67 -20.46 24.97
C THR A 371 4.56 -21.69 25.12
N ASN A 372 5.31 -21.78 26.22
CA ASN A 372 6.14 -22.95 26.53
C ASN A 372 5.31 -24.09 27.18
N PRO A 373 5.89 -25.30 27.38
CA PRO A 373 5.19 -26.42 28.00
C PRO A 373 4.69 -26.17 29.43
N ASP A 374 5.32 -25.23 30.16
CA ASP A 374 4.90 -24.84 31.52
C ASP A 374 3.77 -23.80 31.52
N GLY A 375 3.26 -23.41 30.34
CA GLY A 375 2.19 -22.44 30.19
C GLY A 375 2.62 -20.97 30.23
N LYS A 376 3.93 -20.68 30.27
CA LYS A 376 4.46 -19.32 30.22
C LYS A 376 4.41 -18.77 28.79
N GLU A 377 3.77 -17.61 28.65
CA GLU A 377 3.55 -16.94 27.37
C GLU A 377 4.51 -15.76 27.16
N PHE A 378 4.98 -15.60 25.92
CA PHE A 378 5.84 -14.51 25.48
C PHE A 378 5.33 -13.94 24.15
N PHE A 379 5.25 -12.62 24.04
CA PHE A 379 4.95 -11.97 22.76
C PHE A 379 6.25 -11.58 22.05
N VAL A 380 6.35 -11.93 20.77
CA VAL A 380 7.58 -11.75 19.99
C VAL A 380 7.24 -11.04 18.69
N GLY A 381 8.00 -9.98 18.40
CA GLY A 381 8.01 -9.32 17.10
C GLY A 381 8.97 -10.01 16.14
N VAL A 382 8.59 -10.23 14.88
CA VAL A 382 9.42 -10.90 13.87
C VAL A 382 9.56 -10.03 12.62
N ALA A 383 10.70 -9.34 12.48
CA ALA A 383 10.98 -8.44 11.38
C ALA A 383 11.85 -9.14 10.32
N SER A 384 11.39 -9.18 9.08
CA SER A 384 12.11 -9.83 7.98
C SER A 384 11.88 -9.11 6.65
N PRO A 385 12.87 -9.13 5.73
CA PRO A 385 12.66 -8.64 4.37
C PRO A 385 11.53 -9.41 3.64
N PRO A 386 10.91 -8.80 2.62
CA PRO A 386 9.93 -9.50 1.78
C PRO A 386 10.49 -10.80 1.19
N GLY A 387 9.69 -11.87 1.18
CA GLY A 387 10.08 -13.18 0.63
C GLY A 387 10.99 -14.04 1.51
N VAL A 388 11.32 -13.61 2.74
CA VAL A 388 12.11 -14.41 3.72
C VAL A 388 11.23 -15.35 4.56
N GLY A 389 9.90 -15.24 4.45
CA GLY A 389 8.96 -16.17 5.08
C GLY A 389 8.35 -15.65 6.40
N LYS A 390 8.11 -14.34 6.53
CA LYS A 390 7.47 -13.74 7.72
C LYS A 390 6.12 -14.41 8.05
N THR A 391 5.18 -14.41 7.10
CA THR A 391 3.86 -15.05 7.26
C THR A 391 3.98 -16.54 7.54
N THR A 392 4.89 -17.25 6.84
CA THR A 392 5.16 -18.67 7.07
C THR A 392 5.64 -18.95 8.50
N PHE A 393 6.51 -18.09 9.04
CA PHE A 393 6.98 -18.18 10.42
C PHE A 393 5.88 -17.82 11.42
N ALA A 394 5.12 -16.75 11.15
CA ALA A 394 4.06 -16.28 12.03
C ALA A 394 2.88 -17.26 12.15
N THR A 395 2.70 -18.11 11.14
CA THR A 395 1.64 -19.12 11.06
C THR A 395 2.18 -20.55 11.17
N MET A 396 3.39 -20.71 11.74
CA MET A 396 4.04 -22.02 11.82
C MET A 396 3.34 -22.95 12.81
N LYS A 397 3.24 -24.23 12.45
CA LYS A 397 2.96 -25.30 13.41
C LYS A 397 4.26 -25.71 14.12
N PRO A 398 4.37 -25.57 15.46
CA PRO A 398 5.56 -26.03 16.18
C PRO A 398 5.77 -27.54 16.03
N SER A 399 7.02 -27.96 15.81
CA SER A 399 7.41 -29.38 15.82
C SER A 399 7.70 -29.91 17.22
N LEU A 400 7.94 -29.01 18.19
CA LEU A 400 8.26 -29.36 19.56
C LEU A 400 6.99 -29.57 20.40
N THR A 401 6.91 -30.71 21.07
CA THR A 401 5.79 -31.05 21.95
C THR A 401 5.63 -30.03 23.08
N GLY A 402 4.37 -29.65 23.37
CA GLY A 402 4.02 -28.72 24.44
C GLY A 402 4.25 -27.24 24.12
N TRP A 403 4.89 -26.91 23.00
CA TRP A 403 5.01 -25.53 22.54
C TRP A 403 3.81 -25.13 21.68
N ARG A 404 3.31 -23.91 21.90
CA ARG A 404 2.25 -23.32 21.09
C ARG A 404 2.72 -21.98 20.53
N VAL A 405 2.41 -21.73 19.27
CA VAL A 405 2.59 -20.44 18.61
C VAL A 405 1.23 -19.96 18.16
N GLN A 406 0.88 -18.72 18.44
CA GLN A 406 -0.40 -18.12 18.03
C GLN A 406 -0.17 -16.79 17.31
N LEU A 407 -0.99 -16.52 16.31
CA LEU A 407 -0.88 -15.32 15.49
C LEU A 407 -1.58 -14.12 16.13
N LEU A 408 -0.97 -12.95 16.08
CA LEU A 408 -1.63 -11.66 16.34
C LEU A 408 -1.65 -10.77 15.08
N GLY A 409 -0.58 -10.82 14.29
CA GLY A 409 -0.47 -10.17 12.99
C GLY A 409 0.73 -10.71 12.23
N ASP A 410 0.67 -10.78 10.91
CA ASP A 410 1.69 -11.49 10.13
C ASP A 410 2.69 -10.57 9.40
N ASP A 411 2.44 -9.26 9.38
CA ASP A 411 3.20 -8.37 8.50
C ASP A 411 3.54 -6.98 9.07
N VAL A 412 2.64 -6.36 9.84
CA VAL A 412 2.82 -5.01 10.38
C VAL A 412 2.61 -4.97 11.89
N ALA A 413 3.46 -4.21 12.58
CA ALA A 413 3.33 -3.92 13.99
C ALA A 413 3.50 -2.42 14.27
N TRP A 414 2.59 -1.84 15.04
CA TRP A 414 2.75 -0.50 15.62
C TRP A 414 3.18 -0.64 17.07
N LEU A 415 4.32 -0.05 17.42
CA LEU A 415 4.98 -0.22 18.72
C LEU A 415 4.97 1.07 19.50
N LYS A 416 4.42 1.04 20.72
CA LYS A 416 4.36 2.18 21.62
C LYS A 416 4.90 1.79 22.99
N PHE A 417 5.64 2.69 23.64
CA PHE A 417 5.98 2.52 25.04
C PHE A 417 4.79 2.94 25.89
N ASP A 418 4.34 2.06 26.78
CA ASP A 418 3.35 2.40 27.79
C ASP A 418 4.03 3.20 28.90
N GLU A 419 3.53 4.41 29.15
CA GLU A 419 4.10 5.32 30.15
C GLU A 419 3.95 4.77 31.58
N THR A 420 2.96 3.89 31.82
CA THR A 420 2.66 3.38 33.15
C THR A 420 3.60 2.25 33.60
N ASP A 421 3.93 1.31 32.71
CA ASP A 421 4.78 0.16 33.02
C ASP A 421 6.15 0.16 32.30
N GLY A 422 6.37 1.12 31.38
CA GLY A 422 7.60 1.28 30.62
C GLY A 422 7.85 0.21 29.55
N LYS A 423 6.90 -0.70 29.30
CA LYS A 423 7.04 -1.78 28.31
C LYS A 423 6.66 -1.29 26.92
N MET A 424 7.25 -1.94 25.92
CA MET A 424 6.89 -1.74 24.52
C MET A 424 5.70 -2.64 24.16
N TYR A 425 4.56 -2.05 23.87
CA TYR A 425 3.37 -2.74 23.40
C TYR A 425 3.32 -2.74 21.87
N ALA A 426 2.96 -3.88 21.30
CA ALA A 426 2.76 -4.06 19.87
C ALA A 426 1.29 -4.30 19.54
N MET A 427 0.78 -3.55 18.57
CA MET A 427 -0.56 -3.71 18.02
C MET A 427 -0.46 -4.04 16.53
N ASN A 428 -1.25 -5.01 16.07
CA ASN A 428 -1.46 -5.25 14.65
C ASN A 428 -2.52 -4.26 14.13
N PRO A 429 -2.18 -3.34 13.19
CA PRO A 429 -3.17 -2.44 12.63
C PRO A 429 -4.08 -3.12 11.60
N GLU A 430 -3.75 -4.29 11.09
CA GLU A 430 -4.49 -4.98 10.03
C GLU A 430 -5.65 -5.82 10.59
N ASN A 431 -6.54 -6.27 9.71
CA ASN A 431 -7.72 -7.09 10.03
C ASN A 431 -7.76 -8.43 9.26
N GLY A 432 -6.73 -8.67 8.44
CA GLY A 432 -6.56 -9.90 7.69
C GLY A 432 -5.14 -10.08 7.20
N VAL A 433 -4.89 -11.23 6.59
CA VAL A 433 -3.60 -11.59 6.01
C VAL A 433 -3.61 -11.22 4.53
N PHE A 434 -2.51 -10.62 4.04
CA PHE A 434 -2.22 -10.49 2.61
C PHE A 434 -0.85 -11.11 2.30
N GLY A 435 -0.84 -12.44 2.16
CA GLY A 435 0.39 -13.24 2.12
C GLY A 435 0.83 -13.61 0.72
N LEU A 436 2.12 -13.93 0.57
CA LEU A 436 2.62 -14.66 -0.60
C LEU A 436 2.13 -16.10 -0.55
N ALA A 437 1.53 -16.59 -1.63
CA ALA A 437 1.11 -17.98 -1.75
C ALA A 437 2.33 -18.91 -1.77
N VAL A 438 3.33 -18.58 -2.58
CA VAL A 438 4.55 -19.38 -2.71
C VAL A 438 5.31 -19.44 -1.38
N GLY A 439 5.43 -20.65 -0.82
CA GLY A 439 6.06 -20.92 0.47
C GLY A 439 5.09 -21.46 1.52
N VAL A 440 3.79 -21.16 1.41
CA VAL A 440 2.75 -21.75 2.25
C VAL A 440 2.49 -23.19 1.82
N ASN A 441 2.42 -24.10 2.79
CA ASN A 441 2.20 -25.52 2.53
C ASN A 441 1.51 -26.23 3.70
N LYS A 442 0.88 -27.37 3.42
CA LYS A 442 0.08 -28.14 4.38
C LYS A 442 0.86 -28.69 5.57
N GLN A 443 2.15 -28.99 5.38
CA GLN A 443 2.98 -29.53 6.47
C GLN A 443 3.25 -28.46 7.54
N HIS A 444 3.57 -27.23 7.11
CA HIS A 444 4.05 -26.19 8.01
C HIS A 444 2.97 -25.17 8.41
N ASN A 445 1.96 -24.96 7.57
CA ASN A 445 0.93 -23.93 7.74
C ASN A 445 -0.51 -24.48 7.52
N PRO A 446 -0.91 -25.60 8.17
CA PRO A 446 -2.22 -26.21 7.93
C PRO A 446 -3.39 -25.26 8.26
N ASP A 447 -3.32 -24.55 9.40
CA ASP A 447 -4.37 -23.63 9.85
C ASP A 447 -4.56 -22.44 8.89
N LEU A 448 -3.48 -22.03 8.23
CA LEU A 448 -3.54 -20.95 7.23
C LEU A 448 -4.24 -21.45 5.96
N LEU A 449 -3.97 -22.68 5.51
CA LEU A 449 -4.69 -23.25 4.38
C LEU A 449 -6.18 -23.47 4.68
N GLU A 450 -6.52 -23.85 5.91
CA GLU A 450 -7.91 -23.96 6.37
C GLU A 450 -8.62 -22.60 6.33
N MET A 451 -7.97 -21.56 6.86
CA MET A 451 -8.46 -20.18 6.79
C MET A 451 -8.76 -19.72 5.35
N LEU A 452 -7.92 -20.12 4.39
CA LEU A 452 -8.05 -19.76 2.98
C LEU A 452 -9.12 -20.57 2.23
N ASN A 453 -9.76 -21.54 2.88
CA ASN A 453 -10.83 -22.34 2.30
C ASN A 453 -12.21 -21.66 2.43
N LYS A 454 -12.28 -20.41 2.89
CA LYS A 454 -13.52 -19.64 3.05
C LYS A 454 -13.24 -18.15 2.91
N ASP A 455 -14.14 -17.39 2.30
CA ASP A 455 -14.11 -15.91 2.25
C ASP A 455 -12.72 -15.34 1.89
N ALA A 456 -12.11 -15.90 0.83
CA ALA A 456 -10.73 -15.63 0.46
C ALA A 456 -10.61 -15.22 -1.02
N ILE A 457 -9.70 -14.30 -1.30
CA ILE A 457 -9.37 -13.88 -2.67
C ILE A 457 -7.92 -14.25 -2.95
N PHE A 458 -7.72 -15.18 -3.89
CA PHE A 458 -6.42 -15.47 -4.47
C PHE A 458 -6.14 -14.57 -5.66
N THR A 459 -4.88 -14.26 -5.89
CA THR A 459 -4.46 -13.48 -7.06
C THR A 459 -3.22 -14.10 -7.69
N ASN A 460 -3.29 -14.40 -8.99
CA ASN A 460 -2.20 -14.96 -9.79
C ASN A 460 -1.65 -16.34 -9.32
N VAL A 461 -2.45 -17.11 -8.58
CA VAL A 461 -2.20 -18.55 -8.34
C VAL A 461 -2.66 -19.39 -9.53
N ALA A 462 -2.23 -20.64 -9.61
CA ALA A 462 -2.79 -21.59 -10.58
C ALA A 462 -4.12 -22.17 -10.07
N GLU A 463 -4.81 -22.91 -10.94
CA GLU A 463 -6.03 -23.65 -10.61
C GLU A 463 -5.91 -25.12 -11.02
N THR A 464 -6.41 -26.03 -10.18
CA THR A 464 -6.51 -27.47 -10.47
C THR A 464 -7.80 -27.82 -11.22
N SER A 465 -7.86 -29.02 -11.83
CA SER A 465 -9.09 -29.54 -12.47
C SER A 465 -10.32 -29.52 -11.58
N ASP A 466 -10.13 -29.80 -10.29
CA ASP A 466 -11.20 -29.84 -9.30
C ASP A 466 -11.60 -28.45 -8.79
N GLY A 467 -11.00 -27.37 -9.33
CA GLY A 467 -11.38 -26.00 -9.04
C GLY A 467 -10.82 -25.47 -7.72
N ARG A 468 -9.59 -25.85 -7.35
CA ARG A 468 -8.86 -25.35 -6.17
C ARG A 468 -7.68 -24.46 -6.57
N ALA A 469 -7.30 -23.55 -5.68
CA ALA A 469 -6.09 -22.77 -5.83
C ALA A 469 -4.84 -23.67 -5.71
N TRP A 470 -3.82 -23.40 -6.53
CA TRP A 470 -2.60 -24.18 -6.54
C TRP A 470 -1.35 -23.32 -6.76
N TRP A 471 -0.26 -23.72 -6.11
CA TRP A 471 1.08 -23.20 -6.33
C TRP A 471 2.12 -24.29 -5.98
N GLN A 472 3.39 -24.01 -6.27
CA GLN A 472 4.45 -24.99 -6.08
C GLN A 472 4.55 -25.37 -4.61
N ARG A 473 4.56 -26.69 -4.35
CA ARG A 473 4.79 -27.28 -3.03
C ARG A 473 3.69 -26.98 -2.00
N ILE A 474 2.48 -26.62 -2.42
CA ILE A 474 1.33 -26.48 -1.51
C ILE A 474 1.05 -27.77 -0.72
N GLU A 475 1.13 -28.92 -1.39
CA GLU A 475 1.17 -30.25 -0.79
C GLU A 475 2.46 -30.95 -1.21
N LEU A 476 3.25 -31.43 -0.24
CA LEU A 476 4.49 -32.15 -0.51
C LEU A 476 4.16 -33.54 -1.04
N GLY A 477 4.70 -33.88 -2.21
CA GLY A 477 4.61 -35.24 -2.78
C GLY A 477 3.39 -35.51 -3.67
N LEU A 478 2.39 -34.63 -3.72
CA LEU A 478 1.27 -34.74 -4.66
C LEU A 478 1.46 -33.78 -5.84
N LEU A 479 1.80 -34.36 -6.99
CA LEU A 479 1.62 -33.72 -8.28
C LEU A 479 0.12 -33.73 -8.61
N THR A 480 -0.71 -32.99 -7.87
CA THR A 480 -2.00 -32.58 -8.44
C THR A 480 -1.65 -31.76 -9.66
N LYS A 481 -1.83 -32.33 -10.87
CA LYS A 481 -1.44 -31.66 -12.11
C LYS A 481 -2.19 -30.33 -12.18
N PRO A 482 -1.52 -29.18 -12.03
CA PRO A 482 -2.16 -27.90 -12.32
C PRO A 482 -2.55 -27.92 -13.81
N ILE A 483 -3.78 -27.57 -14.13
CA ILE A 483 -4.26 -27.67 -15.52
C ILE A 483 -4.05 -26.37 -16.30
N LEU A 484 -3.71 -25.28 -15.63
CA LEU A 484 -3.75 -23.97 -16.25
C LEU A 484 -2.53 -23.10 -15.90
N ASP A 485 -1.64 -22.86 -16.87
CA ASP A 485 -0.72 -21.73 -16.82
C ASP A 485 -1.51 -20.46 -17.17
N LEU A 486 -1.86 -19.73 -16.11
CA LEU A 486 -2.82 -18.65 -16.17
C LEU A 486 -2.28 -17.33 -16.71
N HIS A 487 -0.96 -17.18 -16.89
CA HIS A 487 -0.40 -16.01 -17.61
C HIS A 487 -0.56 -16.13 -19.13
N LEU A 488 -0.70 -17.34 -19.67
CA LEU A 488 -0.86 -17.57 -21.10
C LEU A 488 -2.24 -18.17 -21.49
N ARG A 489 -3.08 -18.54 -20.51
CA ARG A 489 -4.29 -19.35 -20.73
C ARG A 489 -4.03 -20.57 -21.63
N LYS A 490 -2.84 -21.17 -21.50
CA LYS A 490 -2.51 -22.41 -22.21
C LYS A 490 -2.83 -23.57 -21.30
N ASP A 491 -3.67 -24.47 -21.79
CA ASP A 491 -3.90 -25.79 -21.20
C ASP A 491 -2.57 -26.55 -21.26
N VAL A 492 -1.94 -26.80 -20.12
CA VAL A 492 -0.66 -27.53 -20.06
C VAL A 492 -0.94 -29.00 -19.77
N SER A 493 -1.87 -29.59 -20.52
CA SER A 493 -2.22 -31.01 -20.45
C SER A 493 -1.22 -31.91 -21.18
N SER A 494 -0.28 -31.36 -21.96
CA SER A 494 0.78 -32.11 -22.64
C SER A 494 2.15 -31.79 -22.04
N GLY A 495 2.88 -32.84 -21.65
CA GLY A 495 4.11 -32.78 -20.84
C GLY A 495 5.20 -31.81 -21.31
N GLU A 496 6.02 -31.42 -20.32
CA GLU A 496 7.25 -30.61 -20.39
C GLU A 496 7.15 -29.09 -20.13
N GLY A 497 6.01 -28.58 -19.65
CA GLY A 497 5.92 -27.25 -19.04
C GLY A 497 5.51 -27.34 -17.57
N ASN A 498 6.44 -27.16 -16.62
CA ASN A 498 6.03 -27.07 -15.21
C ASN A 498 5.25 -25.77 -15.02
N VAL A 499 3.93 -25.85 -14.84
CA VAL A 499 3.11 -24.70 -14.46
C VAL A 499 3.62 -24.18 -13.12
N ILE A 500 4.09 -22.93 -13.12
CA ILE A 500 4.55 -22.27 -11.91
C ILE A 500 3.66 -21.03 -11.69
N ALA A 501 2.82 -21.05 -10.66
CA ALA A 501 2.21 -19.85 -10.06
C ALA A 501 3.20 -18.68 -10.01
N SER A 502 2.70 -17.47 -10.25
CA SER A 502 3.57 -16.29 -10.30
C SER A 502 4.36 -16.13 -9.00
N SER A 503 5.62 -15.67 -9.11
CA SER A 503 6.42 -15.27 -7.94
C SER A 503 5.75 -14.21 -7.07
N GLY A 504 4.79 -13.45 -7.63
CA GLY A 504 3.95 -12.49 -6.92
C GLY A 504 2.54 -13.01 -6.63
N ALA A 505 2.30 -14.32 -6.64
CA ALA A 505 1.01 -14.90 -6.32
C ALA A 505 0.68 -14.66 -4.84
N ARG A 506 -0.56 -14.20 -4.60
CA ARG A 506 -1.01 -13.72 -3.29
C ARG A 506 -2.35 -14.34 -2.91
N PHE A 507 -2.66 -14.22 -1.62
CA PHE A 507 -3.99 -14.47 -1.09
C PHE A 507 -4.36 -13.39 -0.07
N ALA A 508 -5.66 -13.18 0.10
CA ALA A 508 -6.23 -12.33 1.14
C ALA A 508 -7.35 -13.06 1.87
N ALA A 509 -7.38 -12.98 3.20
CA ALA A 509 -8.47 -13.50 4.04
C ALA A 509 -8.48 -12.82 5.42
N ARG A 510 -9.61 -12.88 6.13
CA ARG A 510 -9.83 -12.18 7.42
C ARG A 510 -9.18 -12.93 8.59
N PHE A 511 -8.55 -12.22 9.53
CA PHE A 511 -7.90 -12.88 10.68
C PHE A 511 -8.87 -13.71 11.52
N LYS A 512 -10.13 -13.27 11.67
CA LYS A 512 -11.16 -13.98 12.43
C LYS A 512 -11.44 -15.41 11.95
N GLN A 513 -11.02 -15.78 10.74
CA GLN A 513 -11.12 -17.13 10.20
C GLN A 513 -9.96 -18.04 10.61
N TYR A 514 -8.86 -17.48 11.13
CA TYR A 514 -7.69 -18.25 11.53
C TYR A 514 -7.94 -18.95 12.87
N SER A 515 -7.93 -20.28 12.86
CA SER A 515 -8.24 -21.12 14.04
C SER A 515 -7.26 -20.92 15.19
N ASN A 516 -6.01 -20.56 14.87
CA ASN A 516 -4.93 -20.36 15.82
C ASN A 516 -4.60 -18.87 16.08
N LEU A 517 -5.62 -18.01 15.99
CA LEU A 517 -5.53 -16.59 16.30
C LEU A 517 -5.52 -16.38 17.82
N HIS A 518 -4.62 -15.53 18.31
CA HIS A 518 -4.56 -15.21 19.72
C HIS A 518 -5.71 -14.25 20.12
N LYS A 519 -6.34 -14.44 21.28
CA LYS A 519 -7.52 -13.66 21.72
C LYS A 519 -7.28 -12.15 21.82
N GLN A 520 -6.04 -11.70 22.03
CA GLN A 520 -5.65 -10.28 22.12
C GLN A 520 -5.17 -9.69 20.79
N TRP A 521 -5.39 -10.36 19.66
CA TRP A 521 -4.96 -9.85 18.34
C TRP A 521 -5.57 -8.47 17.99
N ASP A 522 -6.76 -8.18 18.51
CA ASP A 522 -7.53 -6.94 18.30
C ASP A 522 -7.62 -6.09 19.59
N ASP A 523 -6.72 -6.30 20.55
CA ASP A 523 -6.68 -5.53 21.80
C ASP A 523 -6.24 -4.08 21.51
N PRO A 524 -7.04 -3.04 21.86
CA PRO A 524 -6.68 -1.64 21.65
C PRO A 524 -5.35 -1.20 22.26
N LYS A 525 -4.94 -1.83 23.37
CA LYS A 525 -3.64 -1.55 24.01
C LYS A 525 -2.49 -2.25 23.28
N GLY A 526 -2.77 -3.32 22.53
CA GLY A 526 -1.77 -4.24 22.01
C GLY A 526 -1.22 -5.18 23.09
N VAL A 527 -0.10 -5.84 22.80
CA VAL A 527 0.54 -6.81 23.71
C VAL A 527 1.98 -6.42 24.06
N PRO A 528 2.44 -6.67 25.31
CA PRO A 528 3.78 -6.30 25.72
C PRO A 528 4.82 -7.23 25.08
N LEU A 529 5.72 -6.69 24.26
CA LEU A 529 6.77 -7.46 23.60
C LEU A 529 7.85 -7.90 24.59
N SER A 530 8.19 -9.19 24.51
CA SER A 530 9.31 -9.81 25.22
C SER A 530 10.60 -9.80 24.39
N ALA A 531 10.49 -9.86 23.06
CA ALA A 531 11.64 -9.89 22.15
C ALA A 531 11.28 -9.38 20.75
N ILE A 532 12.29 -8.95 20.00
CA ILE A 532 12.23 -8.71 18.56
C ILE A 532 13.26 -9.60 17.87
N LEU A 533 12.84 -10.33 16.86
CA LEU A 533 13.67 -11.16 16.00
C LEU A 533 13.89 -10.48 14.66
N PHE A 534 15.14 -10.29 14.26
CA PHE A 534 15.51 -9.85 12.92
C PHE A 534 15.94 -11.06 12.09
N CYS A 535 15.20 -11.34 11.02
CA CYS A 535 15.45 -12.49 10.16
C CYS A 535 16.02 -12.07 8.81
N SER A 536 16.88 -12.91 8.23
CA SER A 536 17.41 -12.72 6.89
C SER A 536 17.61 -14.07 6.21
N ARG A 537 17.69 -14.09 4.88
CA ARG A 537 18.08 -15.27 4.11
C ARG A 537 19.54 -15.14 3.70
N ARG A 538 20.41 -15.96 4.28
CA ARG A 538 21.85 -15.96 4.03
C ARG A 538 22.31 -17.39 3.76
N SER A 539 23.05 -17.58 2.67
CA SER A 539 23.58 -18.89 2.26
C SER A 539 24.69 -19.39 3.19
N ASP A 540 25.44 -18.45 3.78
CA ASP A 540 26.69 -18.68 4.47
C ASP A 540 27.02 -17.50 5.41
N GLY A 541 27.96 -17.74 6.34
CA GLY A 541 28.59 -16.70 7.17
C GLY A 541 27.75 -16.12 8.31
N VAL A 542 26.45 -16.44 8.40
CA VAL A 542 25.57 -16.00 9.49
C VAL A 542 25.09 -17.22 10.28
N LEU A 543 25.27 -17.19 11.61
CA LEU A 543 24.82 -18.24 12.52
C LEU A 543 23.30 -18.42 12.46
N LEU A 544 22.81 -19.61 12.81
CA LEU A 544 21.38 -19.92 12.85
C LEU A 544 20.61 -18.95 13.77
N HIS A 545 21.17 -18.65 14.95
CA HIS A 545 20.68 -17.61 15.85
C HIS A 545 21.83 -17.01 16.66
N PHE A 546 21.70 -15.74 17.02
CA PHE A 546 22.54 -15.05 17.99
C PHE A 546 21.72 -13.93 18.63
N GLY A 547 21.99 -13.61 19.89
CA GLY A 547 21.22 -12.63 20.66
C GLY A 547 22.06 -12.03 21.77
N ARG A 548 21.57 -10.94 22.36
CA ARG A 548 22.20 -10.25 23.49
C ARG A 548 21.30 -10.27 24.70
#